data_AF-A0A8T1LJU3-F1
#
_entry.id   AF-A0A8T1LJU3-F1
#
_cell.length_a   1.000
_cell.length_b   1.000
_cell.length_c   1.000
_cell.angle_alpha   90.00
_cell.angle_beta   90.00
_cell.angle_gamma   90.00
#
_symmetry.space_group_name_H-M   'P 1'
#
loop_
_entity.id
_entity.type
_entity.pdbx_description
1 polymer ?
#
loop_
_entity_poly.entity_id
_entity_poly.type
_entity_poly.pdbx_seq_one_letter_code
_entity_poly.pdbx_strand_id
1 'polypeptide(L)'
;MCKTEAKLFGRDGFDRDSDSTTFPSTSFEMRNEVLVLDCLSHTYEEDSETRTSVGIVLTSRQIFRNVMYAAEGQKSDGVLVAADGTYRPHFGNWTLPVVGTYRTRYRKRRYSKNFVPWAYILARTEHEFAYEKGSTNVVDFAQTLFGVQLTDAFCSVAQCRGAAGLSRACITKMR
;
A
#
# COMPACT_ATOMS: atom_id res chain seq x y z
N MET A 1 4.98 9.56 -13.16
CA MET A 1 5.27 8.97 -11.83
C MET A 1 5.60 10.08 -10.83
N CYS A 2 4.97 10.03 -9.66
CA CYS A 2 5.31 10.79 -8.47
C CYS A 2 6.52 10.10 -7.86
N LYS A 3 7.68 10.78 -7.79
CA LYS A 3 8.93 10.22 -7.22
C LYS A 3 9.65 11.22 -6.32
N THR A 4 8.99 12.33 -5.99
CA THR A 4 9.62 13.48 -5.33
C THR A 4 8.66 14.07 -4.32
N GLU A 5 9.18 14.52 -3.19
CA GLU A 5 8.44 15.23 -2.15
C GLU A 5 7.62 16.40 -2.73
N ALA A 6 8.20 17.22 -3.60
CA ALA A 6 7.49 18.34 -4.22
C ALA A 6 6.23 17.92 -4.99
N LYS A 7 6.21 16.72 -5.59
CA LYS A 7 5.02 16.18 -6.28
C LYS A 7 4.01 15.63 -5.28
N LEU A 8 4.46 14.94 -4.23
CA LEU A 8 3.57 14.37 -3.22
C LEU A 8 2.97 15.44 -2.32
N PHE A 9 3.74 16.43 -1.89
CA PHE A 9 3.31 17.42 -0.90
C PHE A 9 2.85 18.73 -1.51
N GLY A 10 3.15 18.96 -2.80
CA GLY A 10 2.84 20.22 -3.45
C GLY A 10 3.75 21.33 -2.97
N ARG A 11 3.34 22.57 -3.26
CA ARG A 11 4.15 23.77 -3.06
C ARG A 11 4.49 24.04 -1.60
N ASP A 12 3.56 23.74 -0.70
CA ASP A 12 3.66 24.08 0.72
C ASP A 12 4.47 23.05 1.52
N GLY A 13 4.89 21.96 0.87
CA GLY A 13 5.70 20.92 1.47
C GLY A 13 4.94 20.10 2.52
N PHE A 14 5.71 19.40 3.35
CA PHE A 14 5.19 18.56 4.42
C PHE A 14 5.83 18.96 5.73
N ASP A 15 5.00 19.35 6.69
CA ASP A 15 5.40 19.61 8.06
C ASP A 15 4.74 18.58 8.97
N ARG A 16 5.55 17.69 9.54
CA ARG A 16 5.08 16.54 10.32
C ARG A 16 4.19 16.95 11.49
N ASP A 17 4.53 18.05 12.16
CA ASP A 17 3.85 18.46 13.40
C ASP A 17 2.48 19.09 13.13
N SER A 18 2.31 19.79 12.00
CA SER A 18 1.07 20.47 11.66
C SER A 18 0.22 19.77 10.60
N ASP A 19 0.75 18.79 9.86
CA ASP A 19 0.10 18.17 8.69
C ASP A 19 -1.31 17.65 9.00
N SER A 20 -1.48 17.01 10.16
CA SER A 20 -2.77 16.46 10.59
C SER A 20 -3.88 17.53 10.76
N THR A 21 -3.50 18.79 10.93
CA THR A 21 -4.42 19.93 11.10
C THR A 21 -4.52 20.80 9.85
N THR A 22 -3.42 20.96 9.10
CA THR A 22 -3.35 21.85 7.93
C THR A 22 -3.78 21.14 6.65
N PHE A 23 -3.44 19.86 6.47
CA PHE A 23 -3.80 19.15 5.26
C PHE A 23 -5.32 18.98 5.05
N PRO A 24 -6.14 18.68 6.08
CA PRO A 24 -7.58 18.53 5.89
C PRO A 24 -8.29 19.79 5.36
N SER A 25 -7.72 20.99 5.58
CA SER A 25 -8.27 22.26 5.08
C SER A 25 -7.85 22.59 3.65
N THR A 26 -6.95 21.81 3.04
CA THR A 26 -6.59 21.95 1.61
C THR A 26 -7.73 21.53 0.68
N SER A 27 -7.67 22.00 -0.57
CA SER A 27 -8.72 21.75 -1.56
C SER A 27 -8.94 20.25 -1.82
N PHE A 28 -10.14 19.92 -2.27
CA PHE A 28 -10.49 18.53 -2.60
C PHE A 28 -9.53 17.95 -3.64
N GLU A 29 -9.20 18.73 -4.67
CA GLU A 29 -8.29 18.35 -5.76
C GLU A 29 -6.89 18.07 -5.21
N MET A 30 -6.38 18.94 -4.33
CA MET A 30 -5.07 18.74 -3.71
C MET A 30 -5.04 17.43 -2.92
N ARG A 31 -6.08 17.16 -2.13
CA ARG A 31 -6.14 15.95 -1.29
C ARG A 31 -6.29 14.66 -2.08
N ASN A 32 -7.08 14.69 -3.15
CA ASN A 32 -7.56 13.49 -3.84
C ASN A 32 -7.00 13.30 -5.25
N GLU A 33 -6.10 14.16 -5.72
CA GLU A 33 -5.38 13.94 -6.97
C GLU A 33 -4.74 12.54 -6.98
N VAL A 34 -4.99 11.80 -8.06
CA VAL A 34 -4.43 10.47 -8.26
C VAL A 34 -2.97 10.59 -8.65
N LEU A 35 -2.11 9.97 -7.86
CA LEU A 35 -0.67 9.94 -8.05
C LEU A 35 -0.25 8.53 -8.44
N VAL A 36 0.47 8.42 -9.56
CA VAL A 36 1.12 7.17 -9.99
C VAL A 36 2.47 7.05 -9.30
N LEU A 37 2.64 6.13 -8.37
CA LEU A 37 3.92 5.86 -7.73
C LEU A 37 4.86 5.13 -8.69
N ASP A 38 4.33 4.12 -9.40
CA ASP A 38 5.11 3.29 -10.31
C ASP A 38 4.26 2.62 -11.38
N CYS A 39 4.92 2.16 -12.44
CA CYS A 39 4.34 1.32 -13.49
C CYS A 39 5.04 -0.03 -13.48
N LEU A 40 4.25 -1.09 -13.40
CA LEU A 40 4.73 -2.47 -13.31
C LEU A 40 4.66 -3.14 -14.67
N SER A 41 5.67 -3.92 -15.00
CA SER A 41 5.64 -4.87 -16.11
C SER A 41 6.38 -6.14 -15.67
N HIS A 42 5.77 -7.29 -15.94
CA HIS A 42 6.32 -8.58 -15.57
C HIS A 42 5.97 -9.62 -16.63
N THR A 43 6.99 -10.34 -17.07
CA THR A 43 6.85 -11.48 -17.98
C THR A 43 6.90 -12.77 -17.15
N TYR A 44 5.95 -13.65 -17.38
CA TYR A 44 5.80 -14.92 -16.66
C TYR A 44 5.36 -16.03 -17.62
N GLU A 45 5.64 -17.28 -17.27
CA GLU A 45 5.22 -18.45 -18.03
C GLU A 45 3.92 -19.00 -17.46
N GLU A 46 2.91 -19.19 -18.31
CA GLU A 46 1.62 -19.78 -17.97
C GLU A 46 1.20 -20.71 -19.10
N ASP A 47 0.91 -21.97 -18.78
CA ASP A 47 0.55 -23.01 -19.76
C ASP A 47 1.55 -23.17 -20.93
N SER A 48 2.84 -22.98 -20.66
CA SER A 48 3.94 -22.99 -21.66
C SER A 48 3.89 -21.84 -22.67
N GLU A 49 3.13 -20.79 -22.38
CA GLU A 49 3.14 -19.52 -23.10
C GLU A 49 3.77 -18.42 -22.24
N THR A 50 4.68 -17.67 -22.85
CA THR A 50 5.19 -16.44 -22.26
C THR A 50 4.12 -15.36 -22.29
N ARG A 51 3.67 -14.93 -21.11
CA ARG A 51 2.69 -13.85 -20.94
C ARG A 51 3.32 -12.64 -20.28
N THR A 52 2.75 -11.47 -20.56
CA THR A 52 3.17 -10.22 -19.92
C THR A 52 1.99 -9.60 -19.18
N SER A 53 2.16 -9.41 -17.88
CA SER A 53 1.27 -8.59 -17.06
C SER A 53 1.83 -7.18 -16.94
N VAL A 54 0.92 -6.20 -16.91
CA VAL A 54 1.23 -4.79 -16.69
C VAL A 54 0.37 -4.28 -15.55
N GLY A 55 0.85 -3.28 -14.83
CA GLY A 55 0.08 -2.67 -13.77
C GLY A 55 0.56 -1.27 -13.43
N ILE A 56 -0.18 -0.61 -12.55
CA ILE A 56 0.10 0.74 -12.09
C ILE A 56 -0.13 0.78 -10.58
N VAL A 57 0.83 1.32 -9.85
CA VAL A 57 0.69 1.60 -8.41
C VAL A 57 0.19 3.03 -8.25
N LEU A 58 -0.97 3.18 -7.63
CA LEU A 58 -1.72 4.42 -7.50
C LEU A 58 -1.91 4.77 -6.03
N THR A 59 -1.92 6.05 -5.72
CA THR A 59 -2.36 6.56 -4.42
C THR A 59 -2.97 7.96 -4.59
N SER A 60 -3.40 8.56 -3.49
CA SER A 60 -3.65 10.00 -3.41
C SER A 60 -2.86 10.59 -2.24
N ARG A 61 -2.73 11.91 -2.20
CA ARG A 61 -2.06 12.58 -1.07
C ARG A 61 -2.70 12.24 0.27
N GLN A 62 -4.04 12.12 0.28
CA GLN A 62 -4.77 11.76 1.48
C GLN A 62 -4.57 10.30 1.87
N ILE A 63 -4.58 9.38 0.89
CA ILE A 63 -4.40 7.96 1.17
C ILE A 63 -2.96 7.68 1.62
N PHE A 64 -1.95 8.24 0.96
CA PHE A 64 -0.55 7.94 1.28
C PHE A 64 -0.11 8.50 2.65
N ARG A 65 -0.71 9.61 3.11
CA ARG A 65 -0.49 10.14 4.47
C ARG A 65 -0.86 9.16 5.59
N ASN A 66 -1.73 8.18 5.33
CA ASN A 66 -2.03 7.14 6.30
C ASN A 66 -0.80 6.31 6.71
N VAL A 67 0.26 6.26 5.88
CA VAL A 67 1.54 5.63 6.23
C VAL A 67 2.16 6.35 7.42
N MET A 68 2.26 7.68 7.33
CA MET A 68 2.80 8.52 8.38
C MET A 68 1.95 8.42 9.66
N TYR A 69 0.63 8.55 9.53
CA TYR A 69 -0.28 8.42 10.68
C TYR A 69 -0.21 7.04 11.35
N ALA A 70 0.04 5.98 10.58
CA ALA A 70 0.24 4.64 11.12
C ALA A 70 1.55 4.54 11.91
N ALA A 71 2.63 5.14 11.40
CA ALA A 71 3.92 5.19 12.09
C ALA A 71 3.85 5.95 13.42
N GLU A 72 3.18 7.09 13.43
CA GLU A 72 2.99 7.87 14.66
C GLU A 72 2.10 7.17 15.68
N GLY A 73 1.09 6.43 15.20
CA GLY A 73 0.18 5.68 16.05
C GLY A 73 0.78 4.42 16.66
N GLN A 74 1.71 3.75 15.97
CA GLN A 74 2.28 2.47 16.39
C GLN A 74 3.64 2.62 17.10
N LYS A 75 4.31 3.78 16.98
CA LYS A 75 5.56 4.13 17.70
C LYS A 75 6.57 2.98 17.73
N SER A 76 6.83 2.40 18.91
CA SER A 76 7.85 1.38 19.16
C SER A 76 7.51 0.01 18.59
N ASP A 77 6.24 -0.25 18.25
CA ASP A 77 5.78 -1.59 17.86
C ASP A 77 6.06 -1.89 16.38
N GLY A 78 6.59 -0.90 15.65
CA GLY A 78 6.76 -0.95 14.20
C GLY A 78 5.43 -0.81 13.46
N VAL A 79 5.50 -0.60 12.14
CA VAL A 79 4.30 -0.57 11.29
C VAL A 79 4.32 -1.78 10.36
N LEU A 80 3.26 -2.57 10.43
CA LEU A 80 3.05 -3.71 9.54
C LEU A 80 2.55 -3.26 8.17
N VAL A 81 3.21 -3.71 7.10
CA VAL A 81 2.69 -3.63 5.74
C VAL A 81 1.85 -4.87 5.44
N ALA A 82 0.61 -4.68 5.01
CA ALA A 82 -0.31 -5.76 4.67
C ALA A 82 -0.98 -5.52 3.32
N ALA A 83 -1.31 -6.61 2.64
CA ALA A 83 -2.16 -6.60 1.46
C ALA A 83 -3.56 -7.12 1.84
N ASP A 84 -4.59 -6.32 1.59
CA ASP A 84 -5.99 -6.75 1.73
C ASP A 84 -6.55 -7.14 0.37
N GLY A 85 -7.53 -8.05 0.39
CA GLY A 85 -7.93 -8.88 -0.75
C GLY A 85 -8.14 -8.13 -2.06
N THR A 86 -7.85 -8.82 -3.16
CA THR A 86 -8.01 -8.32 -4.53
C THR A 86 -9.47 -8.14 -4.90
N TYR A 87 -9.85 -6.91 -5.25
CA TYR A 87 -11.07 -6.70 -6.04
C TYR A 87 -10.78 -7.05 -7.49
N ARG A 88 -11.67 -7.80 -8.14
CA ARG A 88 -11.60 -8.08 -9.58
C ARG A 88 -12.62 -7.21 -10.32
N PRO A 89 -12.19 -6.08 -10.93
CA PRO A 89 -13.01 -5.38 -11.90
C PRO A 89 -13.62 -6.34 -12.93
N HIS A 90 -14.90 -6.15 -13.24
CA HIS A 90 -15.73 -7.11 -13.98
C HIS A 90 -15.24 -7.44 -15.40
N PHE A 91 -14.30 -6.68 -15.97
CA PHE A 91 -13.88 -6.77 -17.38
C PHE A 91 -12.35 -6.80 -17.54
N GLY A 92 -11.85 -7.69 -18.41
CA GLY A 92 -10.46 -7.65 -18.91
C GLY A 92 -9.39 -8.23 -17.99
N ASN A 93 -9.77 -9.08 -17.02
CA ASN A 93 -8.87 -9.74 -16.06
C ASN A 93 -8.08 -8.80 -15.14
N TRP A 94 -8.44 -7.51 -15.10
CA TRP A 94 -7.81 -6.57 -14.20
C TRP A 94 -8.12 -6.91 -12.74
N THR A 95 -7.16 -6.62 -11.88
CA THR A 95 -7.18 -6.84 -10.44
C THR A 95 -6.77 -5.55 -9.75
N LEU A 96 -7.40 -5.29 -8.60
CA LEU A 96 -7.14 -4.14 -7.76
C LEU A 96 -6.73 -4.58 -6.34
N PRO A 97 -5.51 -5.12 -6.16
CA PRO A 97 -4.93 -5.27 -4.83
C PRO A 97 -4.76 -3.94 -4.10
N VAL A 98 -4.79 -3.99 -2.76
CA VAL A 98 -4.58 -2.82 -1.91
C VAL A 98 -3.50 -3.09 -0.87
N VAL A 99 -2.52 -2.19 -0.79
CA VAL A 99 -1.45 -2.21 0.22
C VAL A 99 -1.78 -1.20 1.31
N GLY A 100 -1.58 -1.58 2.56
CA GLY A 100 -2.00 -0.79 3.72
C GLY A 100 -1.53 -1.39 5.04
N THR A 101 -2.25 -1.05 6.11
CA THR A 101 -2.07 -1.64 7.45
C THR A 101 -3.42 -1.95 8.08
N TYR A 102 -3.42 -2.76 9.13
CA TYR A 102 -4.58 -2.89 10.01
C TYR A 102 -4.54 -1.88 11.14
N ARG A 103 -5.67 -1.20 11.35
CA ARG A 103 -5.91 -0.40 12.54
C ARG A 103 -6.83 -1.16 13.47
N THR A 104 -6.34 -1.42 14.68
CA THR A 104 -7.16 -1.97 15.77
C THR A 104 -7.76 -0.83 16.57
N ARG A 105 -9.06 -0.89 16.85
CA ARG A 105 -9.75 0.00 17.79
C ARG A 105 -10.41 -0.82 18.88
N TYR A 106 -10.17 -0.44 20.13
CA TYR A 106 -10.89 -1.00 21.27
C TYR A 106 -11.96 -0.01 21.72
N ARG A 107 -13.24 -0.40 21.63
CA ARG A 107 -14.37 0.44 22.05
C ARG A 107 -15.47 -0.45 22.62
N LYS A 108 -16.10 -0.03 23.73
CA LYS A 108 -17.21 -0.76 24.38
C LYS A 108 -16.89 -2.26 24.61
N ARG A 109 -15.70 -2.56 25.15
CA ARG A 109 -15.22 -3.93 25.42
C ARG A 109 -15.14 -4.86 24.20
N ARG A 110 -15.07 -4.30 22.98
CA ARG A 110 -14.86 -5.07 21.74
C ARG A 110 -13.69 -4.50 20.97
N TYR A 111 -12.92 -5.41 20.38
CA TYR A 111 -11.91 -5.08 19.37
C TYR A 111 -12.56 -5.07 17.99
N SER A 112 -12.30 -4.03 17.21
CA SER A 112 -12.54 -4.02 15.77
C SER A 112 -11.23 -3.78 15.04
N LYS A 113 -11.04 -4.51 13.93
CA LYS A 113 -9.93 -4.33 13.02
C LYS A 113 -10.48 -3.74 11.73
N ASN A 114 -9.90 -2.64 11.27
CA ASN A 114 -10.21 -2.05 9.97
C ASN A 114 -8.93 -1.98 9.15
N PHE A 115 -9.01 -2.33 7.87
CA PHE A 115 -7.92 -2.09 6.95
C PHE A 115 -7.83 -0.60 6.60
N VAL A 116 -6.61 -0.09 6.52
CA VAL A 116 -6.30 1.31 6.19
C VAL A 116 -5.43 1.30 4.94
N PRO A 117 -5.95 1.73 3.79
CA PRO A 117 -5.22 1.70 2.53
C PRO A 117 -4.14 2.78 2.48
N TRP A 118 -3.05 2.48 1.80
CA TRP A 118 -1.92 3.37 1.51
C TRP A 118 -1.65 3.50 0.01
N ALA A 119 -1.82 2.41 -0.74
CA ALA A 119 -1.72 2.40 -2.19
C ALA A 119 -2.63 1.31 -2.79
N TYR A 120 -3.05 1.54 -4.02
CA TYR A 120 -3.81 0.61 -4.83
C TYR A 120 -2.93 0.16 -5.99
N ILE A 121 -2.99 -1.12 -6.33
CA ILE A 121 -2.27 -1.67 -7.47
C ILE A 121 -3.34 -2.04 -8.48
N LEU A 122 -3.37 -1.42 -9.66
CA LEU A 122 -4.22 -1.85 -10.75
C LEU A 122 -3.37 -2.70 -11.70
N ALA A 123 -3.55 -4.02 -11.68
CA ALA A 123 -2.74 -4.96 -12.47
C ALA A 123 -3.61 -5.78 -13.43
N ARG A 124 -3.08 -6.15 -14.59
CA ARG A 124 -3.79 -6.95 -15.60
C ARG A 124 -3.94 -8.42 -15.20
N THR A 125 -3.11 -8.90 -14.28
CA THR A 125 -3.18 -10.24 -13.71
C THR A 125 -2.86 -10.14 -12.23
N GLU A 126 -3.60 -10.86 -11.40
CA GLU A 126 -3.23 -11.06 -10.00
C GLU A 126 -2.02 -11.99 -9.93
N HIS A 127 -0.84 -11.41 -9.71
CA HIS A 127 0.41 -12.13 -9.62
C HIS A 127 1.19 -11.69 -8.38
N GLU A 128 1.91 -12.61 -7.74
CA GLU A 128 2.78 -12.38 -6.59
C GLU A 128 3.67 -11.14 -6.77
N PHE A 129 4.29 -11.04 -7.95
CA PHE A 129 5.09 -9.90 -8.36
C PHE A 129 4.41 -8.54 -8.14
N ALA A 130 3.11 -8.41 -8.43
CA ALA A 130 2.40 -7.14 -8.30
C ALA A 130 2.32 -6.71 -6.83
N TYR A 131 2.10 -7.66 -5.93
CA TYR A 131 2.06 -7.42 -4.49
C TYR A 131 3.44 -7.05 -3.93
N GLU A 132 4.47 -7.83 -4.27
CA GLU A 132 5.84 -7.56 -3.82
C GLU A 132 6.30 -6.19 -4.27
N LYS A 133 6.06 -5.84 -5.55
CA LYS A 133 6.42 -4.53 -6.08
C LYS A 133 5.61 -3.41 -5.46
N GLY A 134 4.31 -3.58 -5.27
CA GLY A 134 3.49 -2.58 -4.60
C GLY A 134 3.95 -2.31 -3.16
N SER A 135 4.25 -3.36 -2.39
CA SER A 135 4.79 -3.25 -1.04
C SER A 135 6.16 -2.58 -1.01
N THR A 136 7.09 -3.03 -1.87
CA THR A 136 8.43 -2.43 -1.99
C THR A 136 8.32 -0.95 -2.31
N ASN A 137 7.48 -0.58 -3.27
CA ASN A 137 7.26 0.82 -3.63
C ASN A 137 6.71 1.63 -2.46
N VAL A 138 5.77 1.09 -1.67
CA VAL A 138 5.28 1.80 -0.48
C VAL A 138 6.38 1.97 0.57
N VAL A 139 7.20 0.95 0.82
CA VAL A 139 8.31 1.02 1.79
C VAL A 139 9.35 2.05 1.36
N ASP A 140 9.79 2.01 0.11
CA ASP A 140 10.79 2.94 -0.43
C ASP A 140 10.28 4.38 -0.40
N PHE A 141 9.02 4.59 -0.77
CA PHE A 141 8.40 5.90 -0.73
C PHE A 141 8.13 6.40 0.69
N ALA A 142 7.77 5.53 1.62
CA ALA A 142 7.60 5.88 3.03
C ALA A 142 8.93 6.39 3.62
N GLN A 143 10.02 5.69 3.31
CA GLN A 143 11.35 6.11 3.73
C GLN A 143 11.77 7.41 3.05
N THR A 144 11.56 7.54 1.74
CA THR A 144 11.99 8.71 0.97
C THR A 144 11.21 9.97 1.32
N LEU A 145 9.90 9.86 1.55
CA LEU A 145 9.01 11.02 1.68
C LEU A 145 8.67 11.39 3.12
N PHE A 146 8.72 10.43 4.04
CA PHE A 146 8.39 10.67 5.45
C PHE A 146 9.55 10.34 6.40
N GLY A 147 10.64 9.75 5.91
CA GLY A 147 11.72 9.25 6.76
C GLY A 147 11.28 8.10 7.68
N VAL A 148 10.23 7.37 7.30
CA VAL A 148 9.64 6.30 8.10
C VAL A 148 10.13 4.94 7.62
N GLN A 149 10.72 4.16 8.53
CA GLN A 149 11.00 2.75 8.30
C GLN A 149 9.76 1.92 8.62
N LEU A 150 9.28 1.18 7.63
CA LEU A 150 8.20 0.21 7.79
C LEU A 150 8.80 -1.18 8.01
N THR A 151 8.20 -1.96 8.90
CA THR A 151 8.58 -3.36 9.09
C THR A 151 7.87 -4.19 8.02
N ASP A 152 8.63 -4.61 7.01
CA ASP A 152 8.14 -5.44 5.92
C ASP A 152 7.87 -6.87 6.40
N ALA A 153 6.74 -7.08 7.05
CA ALA A 153 6.16 -8.39 7.26
C ALA A 153 4.93 -8.50 6.35
N PHE A 154 5.17 -8.80 5.08
CA PHE A 154 4.14 -9.04 4.09
C PHE A 154 3.19 -10.16 4.55
N CYS A 155 1.97 -9.78 4.92
CA CYS A 155 0.92 -10.71 5.33
C CYS A 155 -0.33 -10.46 4.46
N SER A 156 -0.65 -11.39 3.56
CA SER A 156 -1.98 -11.41 2.95
C SER A 156 -2.99 -11.99 3.95
N VAL A 157 -4.10 -11.30 4.17
CA VAL A 157 -5.10 -11.74 5.17
C VAL A 157 -5.83 -13.01 4.79
N ALA A 158 -5.70 -13.48 3.55
CA ALA A 158 -6.23 -14.77 3.13
C ALA A 158 -5.42 -15.99 3.65
N GLN A 159 -4.16 -15.84 4.10
CA GLN A 159 -3.28 -17.01 4.28
C GLN A 159 -2.34 -17.03 5.50
N CYS A 160 -2.48 -16.14 6.49
CA CYS A 160 -1.70 -16.25 7.72
C CYS A 160 -2.24 -17.35 8.66
N ARG A 161 -1.94 -18.61 8.38
CA ARG A 161 -1.90 -19.67 9.40
C ARG A 161 -0.45 -19.96 9.77
N GLY A 162 -0.03 -19.41 10.91
CA GLY A 162 1.10 -19.87 11.73
C GLY A 162 2.44 -20.04 11.03
N ALA A 163 3.30 -19.04 11.11
CA ALA A 163 4.75 -19.25 10.99
C ALA A 163 5.47 -18.41 12.05
N ALA A 164 5.88 -19.09 13.13
CA ALA A 164 6.93 -18.58 14.00
C ALA A 164 8.23 -18.59 13.19
N GLY A 165 8.87 -17.42 13.06
CA GLY A 165 10.08 -17.23 12.24
C GLY A 165 9.77 -16.56 10.90
N LEU A 166 9.46 -15.26 10.93
CA LEU A 166 9.25 -14.47 9.72
C LEU A 166 10.58 -14.08 9.09
N SER A 167 11.16 -14.98 8.29
CA SER A 167 11.95 -14.57 7.13
C SER A 167 11.04 -14.70 5.90
N ARG A 168 10.66 -13.56 5.31
CA ARG A 168 10.13 -13.41 3.95
C ARG A 168 9.37 -14.62 3.38
N ALA A 169 8.04 -14.64 3.53
CA ALA A 169 7.06 -15.19 2.56
C ALA A 169 5.76 -15.60 3.27
N CYS A 170 4.64 -15.04 2.84
CA CYS A 170 3.35 -15.72 2.87
C CYS A 170 2.60 -15.36 1.59
N ILE A 171 3.10 -15.89 0.47
CA ILE A 171 2.41 -15.92 -0.81
C ILE A 171 2.33 -17.38 -1.22
N THR A 172 1.16 -17.98 -1.04
CA THR A 172 0.89 -19.32 -1.57
C THR A 172 -0.20 -19.19 -2.62
N LYS A 173 0.18 -19.38 -3.88
CA LYS A 173 -0.66 -19.67 -5.06
C LYS A 173 -2.15 -19.89 -4.76
N MET A 174 -3.01 -19.02 -5.28
CA MET A 174 -4.37 -19.43 -5.65
C MET A 174 -4.35 -19.83 -7.12
N ARG A 175 -4.82 -21.05 -7.38
CA ARG A 175 -5.06 -21.59 -8.72
C ARG A 175 -6.05 -20.73 -9.50
#